data_AF-A0A401UIV9-F1
#
_entry.id   AF-A0A401UIV9-F1
#
_cell.length_a   1.000
_cell.length_b   1.000
_cell.length_c   1.000
_cell.angle_alpha   90.00
_cell.angle_beta   90.00
_cell.angle_gamma   90.00
#
_symmetry.space_group_name_H-M   'P 1'
#
loop_
_entity.id
_entity.type
_entity.pdbx_description
1 polymer ?
#
loop_
_entity_poly.entity_id
_entity_poly.type
_entity_poly.pdbx_seq_one_letter_code
_entity_poly.pdbx_strand_id
1 'polypeptide(L)'
;MNNQELMIVKQAIINEIEGYEFYNMAANNSSSAEVKNAFLELAQEEMQHVVWLKDLFNKVKDDNVVDFQLALIPEPASPAIFKWENLDRKDAGIAVSAFGIGIQMEKASIEYYTKAAKETGIKKAKELFNILIKWEKIHLDKFSLQYEELKEEWWSEQGYAPF
;
A
#
# COMPACT_ATOMS: atom_id res chain seq x y z
N MET A 1 -0.25 16.01 -23.13
CA MET A 1 -0.90 14.76 -22.63
C MET A 1 -2.25 15.06 -21.95
N ASN A 2 -3.12 14.07 -21.71
CA ASN A 2 -4.45 14.29 -21.13
C ASN A 2 -4.34 14.40 -19.59
N ASN A 3 -4.98 15.41 -18.98
CA ASN A 3 -4.97 15.65 -17.52
C ASN A 3 -5.31 14.39 -16.70
N GLN A 4 -6.08 13.48 -17.27
CA GLN A 4 -6.47 12.21 -16.68
C GLN A 4 -5.28 11.28 -16.39
N GLU A 5 -4.24 11.24 -17.23
CA GLU A 5 -3.05 10.40 -16.98
C GLU A 5 -2.24 10.93 -15.78
N LEU A 6 -2.11 12.25 -15.65
CA LEU A 6 -1.45 12.89 -14.52
C LEU A 6 -2.22 12.67 -13.22
N MET A 7 -3.55 12.76 -13.26
CA MET A 7 -4.39 12.46 -12.09
C MET A 7 -4.24 11.01 -11.61
N ILE A 8 -4.11 10.05 -12.53
CA ILE A 8 -3.92 8.64 -12.17
C ILE A 8 -2.56 8.43 -11.48
N VAL A 9 -1.49 9.01 -12.02
CA VAL A 9 -0.16 8.92 -11.38
C VAL A 9 -0.18 9.62 -10.02
N LYS A 10 -0.84 10.78 -9.91
CA LYS A 10 -1.00 11.52 -8.64
C LYS A 10 -1.77 10.71 -7.60
N GLN A 11 -2.83 10.01 -7.99
CA GLN A 11 -3.57 9.12 -7.09
C GLN A 11 -2.70 7.95 -6.61
N ALA A 12 -1.92 7.34 -7.50
CA ALA A 12 -0.99 6.29 -7.11
C ALA A 12 0.03 6.80 -6.08
N ILE A 13 0.62 7.99 -6.31
CA ILE A 13 1.54 8.62 -5.34
C ILE A 13 0.89 8.79 -3.96
N ILE A 14 -0.36 9.25 -3.91
CA ILE A 14 -1.08 9.43 -2.64
C ILE A 14 -1.30 8.09 -1.94
N ASN A 15 -1.67 7.04 -2.69
CA ASN A 15 -1.87 5.71 -2.12
C ASN A 15 -0.59 5.16 -1.47
N GLU A 16 0.57 5.24 -2.16
CA GLU A 16 1.84 4.78 -1.58
C GLU A 16 2.28 5.66 -0.38
N ILE A 17 1.97 6.97 -0.38
CA ILE A 17 2.21 7.83 0.79
C ILE A 17 1.34 7.40 1.98
N GLU A 18 0.07 7.06 1.74
CA GLU A 18 -0.81 6.54 2.79
C GLU A 18 -0.31 5.20 3.34
N GLY A 19 0.19 4.31 2.48
CA GLY A 19 0.88 3.06 2.87
C GLY A 19 2.11 3.32 3.73
N TYR A 20 3.00 4.22 3.29
CA TYR A 20 4.17 4.65 4.05
C TYR A 20 3.83 5.13 5.46
N GLU A 21 2.86 6.05 5.59
CA GLU A 21 2.45 6.60 6.88
C GLU A 21 1.82 5.53 7.77
N PHE A 22 0.99 4.66 7.18
CA PHE A 22 0.39 3.55 7.90
C PHE A 22 1.45 2.60 8.47
N TYR A 23 2.44 2.19 7.66
CA TYR A 23 3.49 1.27 8.11
C TYR A 23 4.40 1.90 9.17
N ASN A 24 4.74 3.20 9.06
CA ASN A 24 5.47 3.88 10.14
C ASN A 24 4.67 3.94 11.45
N MET A 25 3.37 4.20 11.36
CA MET A 25 2.50 4.20 12.54
C MET A 25 2.40 2.80 13.16
N ALA A 26 2.23 1.75 12.34
CA ALA A 26 2.19 0.35 12.79
C ALA A 26 3.51 -0.06 13.48
N ALA A 27 4.65 0.32 12.89
CA ALA A 27 5.96 0.10 13.47
C ALA A 27 6.13 0.78 14.83
N ASN A 28 5.68 2.04 14.97
CA ASN A 28 5.80 2.81 16.21
C ASN A 28 4.89 2.30 17.33
N ASN A 29 3.76 1.68 16.99
CA ASN A 29 2.82 1.10 17.94
C ASN A 29 3.13 -0.37 18.29
N SER A 30 4.14 -0.97 17.64
CA SER A 30 4.56 -2.34 17.94
C SER A 30 5.55 -2.39 19.11
N SER A 31 5.31 -3.29 20.06
CA SER A 31 6.25 -3.62 21.14
C SER A 31 7.30 -4.66 20.75
N SER A 32 7.10 -5.38 19.63
CA SER A 32 8.06 -6.36 19.12
C SER A 32 9.03 -5.70 18.14
N ALA A 33 10.34 -5.87 18.40
CA ALA A 33 11.40 -5.34 17.55
C ALA A 33 11.35 -5.94 16.13
N GLU A 34 11.02 -7.22 16.02
CA GLU A 34 10.88 -7.93 14.75
C GLU A 34 9.75 -7.33 13.90
N VAL A 35 8.55 -7.24 14.49
CA VAL A 35 7.37 -6.64 13.84
C VAL A 35 7.63 -5.20 13.45
N LYS A 36 8.29 -4.43 14.34
CA LYS A 36 8.68 -3.05 14.07
C LYS A 36 9.60 -2.97 12.85
N ASN A 37 10.61 -3.83 12.77
CA ASN A 37 11.55 -3.83 11.65
C ASN A 37 10.86 -4.21 10.34
N ALA A 38 9.96 -5.21 10.34
CA ALA A 38 9.21 -5.60 9.15
C ALA A 38 8.37 -4.44 8.58
N PHE A 39 7.63 -3.72 9.44
CA PHE A 39 6.87 -2.55 8.99
C PHE A 39 7.75 -1.39 8.54
N LEU A 40 8.91 -1.15 9.17
CA LEU A 40 9.84 -0.11 8.72
C LEU A 40 10.47 -0.44 7.37
N GLU A 41 10.75 -1.71 7.10
CA GLU A 41 11.29 -2.16 5.82
C GLU A 41 10.28 -1.93 4.69
N LEU A 42 9.00 -2.23 4.94
CA LEU A 42 7.92 -1.96 3.99
C LEU A 42 7.66 -0.47 3.80
N ALA A 43 7.68 0.33 4.87
CA ALA A 43 7.62 1.78 4.73
C ALA A 43 8.75 2.30 3.81
N GLN A 44 9.96 1.73 3.91
CA GLN A 44 11.04 2.12 2.99
C GLN A 44 10.75 1.70 1.54
N GLU A 45 10.15 0.53 1.29
CA GLU A 45 9.71 0.09 -0.04
C GLU A 45 8.64 1.02 -0.63
N GLU A 46 7.59 1.35 0.14
CA GLU A 46 6.56 2.33 -0.24
C GLU A 46 7.18 3.68 -0.64
N MET A 47 8.16 4.15 0.13
CA MET A 47 8.85 5.41 -0.20
C MET A 47 9.66 5.31 -1.51
N GLN A 48 10.23 4.15 -1.83
CA GLN A 48 10.87 3.92 -3.12
C GLN A 48 9.85 3.96 -4.27
N HIS A 49 8.66 3.40 -4.07
CA HIS A 49 7.56 3.50 -5.04
C HIS A 49 7.11 4.95 -5.24
N VAL A 50 6.97 5.72 -4.16
CA VAL A 50 6.68 7.17 -4.22
C VAL A 50 7.70 7.91 -5.06
N VAL A 51 9.00 7.65 -4.85
CA VAL A 51 10.08 8.26 -5.65
C VAL A 51 9.94 7.88 -7.13
N TRP A 52 9.74 6.60 -7.41
CA TRP A 52 9.58 6.12 -8.78
C TRP A 52 8.36 6.74 -9.48
N LEU A 53 7.23 6.86 -8.77
CA LEU A 53 6.00 7.46 -9.30
C LEU A 53 6.13 8.97 -9.50
N LYS A 54 6.86 9.68 -8.63
CA LYS A 54 7.21 11.10 -8.83
C LYS A 54 8.08 11.30 -10.07
N ASP A 55 9.05 10.42 -10.29
CA ASP A 55 9.87 10.44 -11.50
C ASP A 55 9.03 10.13 -12.75
N LEU A 56 8.12 9.17 -12.66
CA LEU A 56 7.16 8.88 -13.73
C LEU A 56 6.29 10.12 -14.00
N PHE A 57 5.77 10.76 -12.96
CA PHE A 57 4.97 11.98 -13.08
C PHE A 57 5.74 13.08 -13.80
N ASN A 58 7.01 13.29 -13.46
CA ASN A 58 7.87 14.29 -14.10
C ASN A 58 8.21 13.94 -15.57
N LYS A 59 8.28 12.67 -15.93
CA LYS A 59 8.47 12.23 -17.34
C LYS A 59 7.18 12.32 -18.16
N VAL A 60 6.03 12.25 -17.48
CA VAL A 60 4.68 12.26 -18.06
C VAL A 60 4.13 13.68 -18.17
N LYS A 61 4.58 14.62 -17.32
CA LYS A 61 4.21 16.04 -17.44
C LYS A 61 4.89 16.65 -18.68
N ASP A 62 4.09 17.33 -19.52
CA ASP A 62 4.58 18.06 -20.69
C ASP A 62 5.43 19.26 -20.24
N ASP A 63 6.51 19.59 -20.96
CA ASP A 63 7.36 20.76 -20.64
C ASP A 63 6.59 22.09 -20.67
N ASN A 64 5.44 22.13 -21.37
CA ASN A 64 4.56 23.28 -21.47
C ASN A 64 3.55 23.42 -20.31
N VAL A 65 3.45 22.44 -19.41
CA VAL A 65 2.59 22.54 -18.22
C VAL A 65 3.37 23.27 -17.12
N VAL A 66 3.05 24.55 -16.95
CA VAL A 66 3.60 25.37 -15.88
C VAL A 66 3.17 24.79 -14.53
N ASP A 67 4.07 24.66 -13.55
CA ASP A 67 3.77 24.10 -12.21
C ASP A 67 2.52 24.73 -11.53
N PHE A 68 2.20 25.98 -11.88
CA PHE A 68 0.96 26.66 -11.44
C PHE A 68 -0.34 26.03 -11.97
N GLN A 69 -0.36 25.49 -13.20
CA GLN A 69 -1.52 24.79 -13.75
C GLN A 69 -1.71 23.41 -13.10
N LEU A 70 -0.61 22.76 -12.71
CA LEU A 70 -0.62 21.52 -11.94
C LEU A 70 -1.22 21.72 -10.53
N ALA A 71 -0.95 22.87 -9.89
CA ALA A 71 -1.55 23.23 -8.61
C ALA A 71 -3.08 23.44 -8.69
N LEU A 72 -3.62 23.68 -9.88
CA LEU A 72 -5.07 23.76 -10.12
C LEU A 72 -5.73 22.40 -10.35
N ILE A 73 -4.94 21.32 -10.54
CA ILE A 73 -5.48 19.97 -10.60
C ILE A 73 -5.84 19.55 -9.18
N PRO A 74 -7.13 19.27 -8.89
CA PRO A 74 -7.55 18.89 -7.55
C PRO A 74 -6.76 17.67 -7.07
N GLU A 75 -6.36 17.68 -5.80
CA GLU A 75 -5.87 16.48 -5.13
C GLU A 75 -6.94 15.39 -5.30
N PRO A 76 -6.58 14.23 -5.86
CA PRO A 76 -7.56 13.18 -6.04
C PRO A 76 -7.94 12.66 -4.65
N ALA A 77 -9.24 12.37 -4.47
CA ALA A 77 -9.75 11.96 -3.17
C ALA A 77 -9.15 10.60 -2.80
N SER A 78 -8.62 10.50 -1.58
CA SER A 78 -8.14 9.23 -1.02
C SER A 78 -9.22 8.15 -1.17
N PRO A 79 -8.88 6.96 -1.68
CA PRO A 79 -9.79 5.82 -1.70
C PRO A 79 -10.07 5.28 -0.30
N ALA A 80 -9.46 5.86 0.76
CA ALA A 80 -9.66 5.48 2.15
C ALA A 80 -9.30 4.02 2.43
N ILE A 81 -8.35 3.47 1.68
CA ILE A 81 -7.83 2.10 1.85
C ILE A 81 -7.20 1.95 3.24
N PHE A 82 -6.57 3.02 3.74
CA PHE A 82 -5.78 2.98 4.98
C PHE A 82 -6.51 3.46 6.26
N LYS A 83 -7.81 3.18 6.41
CA LYS A 83 -8.59 3.60 7.60
C LYS A 83 -8.70 2.54 8.70
N TRP A 84 -8.32 2.92 9.93
CA TRP A 84 -8.40 2.09 11.14
C TRP A 84 -9.81 1.65 11.56
N GLU A 85 -10.84 2.35 11.11
CA GLU A 85 -12.25 2.10 11.44
C GLU A 85 -12.83 0.89 10.72
N ASN A 86 -12.20 0.46 9.61
CA ASN A 86 -12.66 -0.68 8.80
C ASN A 86 -12.12 -2.03 9.32
N LEU A 87 -11.44 -2.05 10.47
CA LEU A 87 -10.70 -3.21 10.98
C LEU A 87 -11.45 -3.85 12.15
N ASP A 88 -11.81 -5.12 12.01
CA ASP A 88 -12.41 -5.92 13.08
C ASP A 88 -11.34 -6.19 14.16
N ARG A 89 -11.65 -5.82 15.41
CA ARG A 89 -10.73 -5.92 16.56
C ARG A 89 -11.22 -6.96 17.54
N LYS A 90 -10.65 -8.16 17.47
CA LYS A 90 -10.68 -9.14 18.56
C LYS A 90 -9.26 -9.68 18.76
N ASP A 91 -8.76 -9.53 19.97
CA ASP A 91 -7.36 -9.73 20.34
C ASP A 91 -6.96 -11.20 20.50
N ALA A 92 -5.80 -11.53 19.92
CA ALA A 92 -4.74 -12.34 20.52
C ALA A 92 -3.43 -12.09 19.73
N GLY A 93 -2.56 -11.20 20.22
CA GLY A 93 -1.24 -10.91 19.65
C GLY A 93 -1.20 -9.69 18.72
N ILE A 94 -0.84 -8.52 19.27
CA ILE A 94 -0.73 -7.23 18.53
C ILE A 94 0.07 -7.37 17.22
N ALA A 95 1.08 -8.23 17.19
CA ALA A 95 1.85 -8.59 16.00
C ALA A 95 0.99 -9.26 14.91
N VAL A 96 0.33 -10.38 15.26
CA VAL A 96 -0.58 -11.11 14.38
C VAL A 96 -1.71 -10.20 13.88
N SER A 97 -2.25 -9.34 14.75
CA SER A 97 -3.24 -8.34 14.36
C SER A 97 -2.67 -7.30 13.39
N ALA A 98 -1.49 -6.74 13.63
CA ALA A 98 -0.87 -5.75 12.75
C ALA A 98 -0.57 -6.33 11.36
N PHE A 99 0.00 -7.55 11.31
CA PHE A 99 0.23 -8.28 10.07
C PHE A 99 -1.07 -8.60 9.33
N GLY A 100 -2.10 -9.05 10.05
CA GLY A 100 -3.42 -9.28 9.48
C GLY A 100 -4.07 -8.01 8.92
N ILE A 101 -3.78 -6.84 9.50
CA ILE A 101 -4.21 -5.55 8.96
C ILE A 101 -3.44 -5.24 7.67
N GLY A 102 -2.10 -5.38 7.66
CA GLY A 102 -1.29 -5.20 6.45
C GLY A 102 -1.79 -6.06 5.28
N ILE A 103 -2.06 -7.35 5.52
CA ILE A 103 -2.64 -8.27 4.53
C ILE A 103 -3.96 -7.76 3.96
N GLN A 104 -4.85 -7.23 4.81
CA GLN A 104 -6.15 -6.70 4.35
C GLN A 104 -5.97 -5.47 3.47
N MET A 105 -5.01 -4.61 3.80
CA MET A 105 -4.72 -3.40 3.04
C MET A 105 -4.14 -3.74 1.66
N GLU A 106 -3.18 -4.67 1.61
CA GLU A 106 -2.63 -5.13 0.33
C GLU A 106 -3.70 -5.74 -0.58
N LYS A 107 -4.60 -6.56 -0.02
CA LYS A 107 -5.73 -7.11 -0.77
C LYS A 107 -6.65 -6.01 -1.30
N ALA A 108 -6.94 -4.98 -0.49
CA ALA A 108 -7.75 -3.84 -0.90
C ALA A 108 -7.08 -3.01 -2.00
N SER A 109 -5.77 -2.76 -1.91
CA SER A 109 -4.99 -2.09 -2.97
C SER A 109 -4.99 -2.89 -4.27
N ILE A 110 -4.76 -4.21 -4.20
CA ILE A 110 -4.82 -5.12 -5.36
C ILE A 110 -6.21 -5.06 -5.99
N GLU A 111 -7.28 -5.14 -5.20
CA GLU A 111 -8.65 -5.07 -5.71
C GLU A 111 -8.92 -3.73 -6.39
N TYR A 112 -8.57 -2.62 -5.74
CA TYR A 112 -8.72 -1.27 -6.27
C TYR A 112 -8.01 -1.13 -7.63
N TYR A 113 -6.72 -1.46 -7.70
CA TYR A 113 -5.97 -1.33 -8.96
C TYR A 113 -6.44 -2.33 -10.02
N THR A 114 -6.86 -3.53 -9.63
CA THR A 114 -7.43 -4.51 -10.57
C THR A 114 -8.72 -3.99 -11.20
N LYS A 115 -9.58 -3.35 -10.41
CA LYS A 115 -10.80 -2.70 -10.91
C LYS A 115 -10.46 -1.52 -11.83
N ALA A 116 -9.56 -0.64 -11.39
CA ALA A 116 -9.12 0.50 -12.19
C ALA A 116 -8.50 0.08 -13.55
N ALA A 117 -7.71 -1.00 -13.57
CA ALA A 117 -7.12 -1.57 -14.79
C ALA A 117 -8.15 -2.17 -15.76
N LYS A 118 -9.29 -2.66 -15.25
CA LYS A 118 -10.39 -3.19 -16.06
C LYS A 118 -11.25 -2.07 -16.64
N GLU A 119 -11.48 -1.02 -15.86
CA GLU A 119 -12.40 0.07 -16.21
C GLU A 119 -11.74 1.17 -17.06
N THR A 120 -10.42 1.33 -16.99
CA THR A 120 -9.72 2.35 -17.77
C THR A 120 -9.68 2.03 -19.26
N GLY A 121 -10.05 3.02 -20.08
CA GLY A 121 -9.82 3.01 -21.53
C GLY A 121 -8.41 3.42 -21.95
N ILE A 122 -7.57 3.88 -21.00
CA ILE A 122 -6.24 4.43 -21.28
C ILE A 122 -5.20 3.30 -21.18
N LYS A 123 -4.56 2.96 -22.30
CA LYS A 123 -3.56 1.88 -22.36
C LYS A 123 -2.42 2.06 -21.35
N LYS A 124 -1.83 3.26 -21.27
CA LYS A 124 -0.74 3.57 -20.33
C LYS A 124 -1.17 3.47 -18.86
N ALA A 125 -2.40 3.91 -18.53
CA ALA A 125 -2.93 3.75 -17.18
C ALA A 125 -3.10 2.27 -16.81
N LYS A 126 -3.60 1.46 -17.75
CA LYS A 126 -3.70 0.01 -17.56
C LYS A 126 -2.34 -0.63 -17.31
N GLU A 127 -1.30 -0.20 -18.02
CA GLU A 127 0.08 -0.66 -17.80
C GLU A 127 0.57 -0.28 -16.39
N LEU A 128 0.36 0.98 -15.96
CA LEU A 128 0.71 1.44 -14.62
C LEU A 128 -0.03 0.64 -13.53
N PHE A 129 -1.34 0.46 -13.63
CA PHE A 129 -2.10 -0.32 -12.64
C PHE A 129 -1.60 -1.76 -12.55
N ASN A 130 -1.21 -2.38 -13.66
CA ASN A 130 -0.62 -3.72 -13.64
C ASN A 130 0.77 -3.77 -12.99
N ILE A 131 1.53 -2.67 -12.98
CA ILE A 131 2.78 -2.55 -12.22
C ILE A 131 2.44 -2.48 -10.72
N LEU A 132 1.53 -1.58 -10.33
CA LEU A 132 1.11 -1.41 -8.94
C LEU A 132 0.56 -2.73 -8.36
N ILE A 133 -0.34 -3.43 -9.07
CA ILE A 133 -0.84 -4.76 -8.67
C ILE A 133 0.29 -5.76 -8.40
N LYS A 134 1.41 -5.69 -9.12
CA LYS A 134 2.55 -6.59 -8.88
C LYS A 134 3.29 -6.24 -7.61
N TRP A 135 3.47 -4.96 -7.31
CA TRP A 135 4.09 -4.50 -6.06
C TRP A 135 3.28 -4.96 -4.85
N GLU A 136 1.98 -4.68 -4.84
CA GLU A 136 1.10 -5.06 -3.72
C GLU A 136 1.00 -6.59 -3.55
N LYS A 137 1.11 -7.36 -4.63
CA LYS A 137 1.20 -8.83 -4.53
C LYS A 137 2.48 -9.29 -3.84
N ILE A 138 3.61 -8.64 -4.13
CA ILE A 138 4.88 -8.94 -3.45
C ILE A 138 4.76 -8.61 -1.96
N HIS A 139 4.17 -7.47 -1.61
CA HIS A 139 3.89 -7.11 -0.22
C HIS A 139 2.95 -8.12 0.46
N LEU A 140 1.84 -8.49 -0.22
CA LEU A 140 0.88 -9.47 0.28
C LEU A 140 1.53 -10.83 0.57
N ASP A 141 2.39 -11.31 -0.33
CA ASP A 141 3.08 -12.58 -0.17
C ASP A 141 4.05 -12.53 1.03
N LYS A 142 4.82 -11.44 1.16
CA LYS A 142 5.71 -11.21 2.31
C LYS A 142 4.95 -11.19 3.63
N PHE A 143 3.85 -10.43 3.69
CA PHE A 143 3.02 -10.32 4.89
C PHE A 143 2.34 -11.63 5.25
N SER A 144 1.86 -12.37 4.25
CA SER A 144 1.20 -13.65 4.48
C SER A 144 2.17 -14.68 5.06
N LEU A 145 3.42 -14.70 4.58
CA LEU A 145 4.45 -15.58 5.14
C LEU A 145 4.75 -15.25 6.61
N GLN A 146 5.05 -13.98 6.91
CA GLN A 146 5.36 -13.53 8.29
C GLN A 146 4.17 -13.72 9.24
N TYR A 147 2.95 -13.51 8.75
CA TYR A 147 1.74 -13.77 9.53
C TYR A 147 1.58 -15.24 9.91
N GLU A 148 1.83 -16.16 8.97
CA GLU A 148 1.73 -17.59 9.24
C GLU A 148 2.81 -18.05 10.23
N GLU A 149 4.06 -17.58 10.08
CA GLU A 149 5.16 -17.87 11.02
C GLU A 149 4.83 -17.41 12.45
N LEU A 150 4.39 -16.15 12.61
CA LEU A 150 4.01 -15.59 13.91
C LEU A 150 2.79 -16.29 14.52
N LYS A 151 1.85 -16.71 13.68
CA LYS A 151 0.67 -17.46 14.13
C LYS A 151 1.08 -18.85 14.63
N GLU A 152 1.95 -19.55 13.91
CA GLU A 152 2.46 -20.86 14.34
C GLU A 152 3.22 -20.77 15.66
N GLU A 153 4.11 -19.78 15.81
CA GLU A 153 4.83 -19.51 17.06
C GLU A 153 3.85 -19.23 18.21
N TRP A 154 2.86 -18.35 18.00
CA TRP A 154 1.85 -18.03 19.00
C TRP A 154 1.06 -19.28 19.44
N TRP A 155 0.64 -20.14 18.51
CA TRP A 155 -0.13 -21.37 18.84
C TRP A 155 0.75 -22.38 19.61
N SER A 156 2.03 -22.47 19.26
CA SER A 156 3.02 -23.29 19.93
C SER A 156 3.25 -22.85 21.39
N GLU A 157 3.40 -21.54 21.62
CA GLU A 157 3.59 -20.96 22.96
C GLU A 157 2.36 -21.11 23.85
N GLN A 158 1.15 -21.07 23.29
CA GLN A 158 -0.10 -21.25 24.04
C GLN A 158 -0.46 -22.72 24.30
N GLY A 159 0.36 -23.68 23.83
CA GLY A 159 0.12 -25.11 24.03
C GLY A 159 -1.05 -25.69 23.21
N TYR A 160 -1.51 -24.96 22.19
CA TYR A 160 -2.56 -25.38 21.27
C TYR A 160 -1.99 -25.55 19.86
N ALA A 161 -1.19 -26.60 19.63
CA ALA A 161 -0.87 -27.04 18.27
C ALA A 161 -2.05 -27.86 17.71
N PRO A 162 -2.64 -27.50 16.56
CA PRO A 162 -3.64 -28.32 15.90
C PRO A 162 -2.87 -29.43 15.16
N PHE A 163 -2.90 -30.64 15.68
CA PHE A 163 -2.39 -31.82 14.98
C PHE A 163 -3.30 -32.21 13.82
#